data_AF-A0A2B6RRU5-F1
#
_entry.id   AF-A0A2B6RRU5-F1
#
_cell.length_a   1.000
_cell.length_b   1.000
_cell.length_c   1.000
_cell.angle_alpha   90.00
_cell.angle_beta   90.00
_cell.angle_gamma   90.00
#
_symmetry.space_group_name_H-M   'P 1'
#
loop_
_entity.id
_entity.type
_entity.pdbx_description
1 polymer ?
#
loop_
_entity_poly.entity_id
_entity_poly.type
_entity_poly.pdbx_seq_one_letter_code
_entity_poly.pdbx_strand_id
1 'polypeptide(L)'
;MKKNIGKKKTGLLKGVMLITKIALASGLSWELAKMLGSKHPYLAPLTVILSIQETVQHSAMYAFYRIIGTIFGISVTVFIINHLEVNGWTIGLLLFGGMLLPVILRVHKTIIHQVALTILLVFVFVHKTNYYVIDRIRDTIIGALIAIIIHMIIFPPNYVKEARQTLSQFGFHLVQLFERTANWVNTNCGSVNGQQLRKDVTNLLQELHQAQKDFKLAEKSLKLNPFAKNKKQILKQNEQFLVQLKVGYIYLSNIINTFSDWSNTDCISKTDQQQWTIQLQMLGRYIENQLNKSSEDRQNSRVSKFHLDLLDLSSISVQINISPELEHYRYQLGLYNETLKFIQELRKDNYY
;
A
#
# COMPACT_ATOMS: atom_id res chain seq x y z
N MET A 1 8.16 -10.14 23.06
CA MET A 1 9.47 -9.49 22.79
C MET A 1 10.09 -9.80 21.41
N LYS A 2 10.09 -11.05 20.90
CA LYS A 2 10.72 -11.41 19.60
C LYS A 2 10.16 -10.68 18.36
N LYS A 3 8.84 -10.43 18.27
CA LYS A 3 8.19 -9.78 17.10
C LYS A 3 8.63 -8.31 16.89
N ASN A 4 8.96 -7.58 17.97
CA ASN A 4 9.45 -6.20 17.91
C ASN A 4 10.92 -6.09 17.45
N ILE A 5 11.75 -7.09 17.78
CA ILE A 5 13.15 -7.13 17.36
C ILE A 5 13.26 -7.36 15.85
N GLY A 6 12.39 -8.19 15.27
CA GLY A 6 12.32 -8.44 13.83
C GLY A 6 11.88 -7.23 13.00
N LYS A 7 10.85 -6.49 13.45
CA LYS A 7 10.43 -5.22 12.83
C LYS A 7 11.51 -4.13 12.93
N LYS A 8 12.22 -4.06 14.07
CA LYS A 8 13.31 -3.09 14.27
C LYS A 8 14.52 -3.39 13.36
N LYS A 9 14.92 -4.66 13.21
CA LYS A 9 16.00 -5.07 12.29
C LYS A 9 15.67 -4.80 10.82
N THR A 10 14.44 -5.04 10.39
CA THR A 10 14.00 -4.78 9.01
C THR A 10 13.94 -3.27 8.71
N GLY A 11 13.49 -2.45 9.66
CA GLY A 11 13.55 -0.99 9.55
C GLY A 11 14.99 -0.47 9.43
N LEU A 12 15.91 -1.02 10.22
CA LEU A 12 17.33 -0.63 10.21
C LEU A 12 18.01 -1.00 8.88
N LEU A 13 17.76 -2.21 8.36
CA LEU A 13 18.22 -2.65 7.04
C LEU A 13 17.72 -1.73 5.92
N LYS A 14 16.42 -1.39 5.91
CA LYS A 14 15.84 -0.45 4.94
C LYS A 14 16.49 0.93 5.02
N GLY A 15 16.75 1.42 6.22
CA GLY A 15 17.43 2.70 6.46
C GLY A 15 18.86 2.71 5.91
N VAL A 16 19.68 1.71 6.27
CA VAL A 16 21.08 1.58 5.78
C VAL A 16 21.12 1.47 4.27
N MET A 17 20.19 0.73 3.69
CA MET A 17 20.06 0.58 2.24
C MET A 17 19.70 1.89 1.55
N LEU A 18 18.78 2.67 2.11
CA LEU A 18 18.44 4.01 1.59
C LEU A 18 19.66 4.94 1.67
N ILE A 19 20.35 4.97 2.80
CA ILE A 19 21.56 5.79 3.00
C ILE A 19 22.63 5.41 1.98
N THR A 20 22.84 4.11 1.74
CA THR A 20 23.82 3.61 0.76
C THR A 20 23.46 4.07 -0.67
N LYS A 21 22.18 4.02 -1.05
CA LYS A 21 21.72 4.52 -2.36
C LYS A 21 21.99 6.01 -2.52
N ILE A 22 21.65 6.80 -1.49
CA ILE A 22 21.84 8.25 -1.52
C ILE A 22 23.34 8.57 -1.61
N ALA A 23 24.19 7.90 -0.82
CA ALA A 23 25.62 8.10 -0.84
C ALA A 23 26.25 7.78 -2.21
N LEU A 24 25.93 6.61 -2.78
CA LEU A 24 26.43 6.20 -4.10
C LEU A 24 25.93 7.13 -5.23
N ALA A 25 24.63 7.43 -5.25
CA ALA A 25 24.07 8.35 -6.24
C ALA A 25 24.68 9.75 -6.13
N SER A 26 24.92 10.22 -4.90
CA SER A 26 25.54 11.53 -4.65
C SER A 26 26.96 11.56 -5.21
N GLY A 27 27.80 10.57 -4.86
CA GLY A 27 29.17 10.49 -5.38
C GLY A 27 29.22 10.44 -6.91
N LEU A 28 28.41 9.58 -7.53
CA LEU A 28 28.31 9.49 -8.99
C LEU A 28 27.84 10.80 -9.63
N SER A 29 26.87 11.47 -9.02
CA SER A 29 26.35 12.74 -9.54
C SER A 29 27.35 13.88 -9.47
N TRP A 30 28.18 13.92 -8.44
CA TRP A 30 29.27 14.87 -8.33
C TRP A 30 30.30 14.66 -9.44
N GLU A 31 30.78 13.42 -9.61
CA GLU A 31 31.81 13.11 -10.62
C GLU A 31 31.30 13.36 -12.04
N LEU A 32 30.05 13.00 -12.34
CA LEU A 32 29.43 13.27 -13.64
C LEU A 32 29.22 14.78 -13.87
N ALA A 33 28.82 15.54 -12.85
CA ALA A 33 28.71 16.99 -12.97
C ALA A 33 30.06 17.67 -13.26
N LYS A 34 31.14 17.23 -12.58
CA LYS A 34 32.50 17.69 -12.89
C LYS A 34 32.91 17.34 -14.32
N MET A 35 32.69 16.10 -14.74
CA MET A 35 33.05 15.62 -16.08
C MET A 35 32.31 16.40 -17.18
N LEU A 36 31.08 16.82 -16.92
CA LEU A 36 30.28 17.66 -17.81
C LEU A 36 30.56 19.17 -17.67
N GLY A 37 31.65 19.53 -16.98
CA GLY A 37 32.19 20.89 -16.93
C GLY A 37 31.61 21.79 -15.84
N SER A 38 31.03 21.24 -14.76
CA SER A 38 30.50 22.04 -13.67
C SER A 38 31.57 22.68 -12.80
N LYS A 39 31.40 23.98 -12.52
CA LYS A 39 32.18 24.70 -11.50
C LYS A 39 31.57 24.56 -10.11
N HIS A 40 30.31 24.12 -10.03
CA HIS A 40 29.55 23.95 -8.78
C HIS A 40 28.97 22.53 -8.65
N PRO A 41 29.78 21.46 -8.79
CA PRO A 41 29.31 20.07 -8.86
C PRO A 41 28.51 19.61 -7.64
N TYR A 42 28.59 20.31 -6.51
CA TYR A 42 27.80 20.07 -5.29
C TYR A 42 26.28 20.21 -5.50
N LEU A 43 25.84 20.90 -6.56
CA LEU A 43 24.43 21.09 -6.88
C LEU A 43 23.78 19.77 -7.38
N ALA A 44 24.57 18.85 -7.94
CA ALA A 44 24.07 17.55 -8.41
C ALA A 44 23.73 16.60 -7.24
N PRO A 45 24.60 16.37 -6.24
CA PRO A 45 24.25 15.61 -5.04
C PRO A 45 23.10 16.23 -4.25
N LEU A 46 23.05 17.56 -4.16
CA LEU A 46 21.92 18.26 -3.53
C LEU A 46 20.59 17.86 -4.20
N THR A 47 20.60 17.68 -5.52
CA THR A 47 19.45 17.21 -6.26
C THR A 47 19.16 15.73 -6.02
N VAL A 48 20.17 14.88 -5.95
CA VAL A 48 20.01 13.47 -5.60
C VAL A 48 19.32 13.29 -4.25
N ILE A 49 19.86 13.91 -3.20
CA ILE A 49 19.40 13.75 -1.81
C ILE A 49 17.92 14.10 -1.68
N LEU A 50 17.50 15.14 -2.40
CA LEU A 50 16.15 15.67 -2.27
C LEU A 50 15.18 15.09 -3.33
N SER A 51 15.68 14.33 -4.31
CA SER A 51 14.86 13.62 -5.30
C SER A 51 14.61 12.17 -4.89
N ILE A 52 15.52 11.51 -4.20
CA ILE A 52 15.32 10.12 -3.76
C ILE A 52 14.24 10.08 -2.68
N GLN A 53 13.14 9.39 -3.00
CA GLN A 53 11.97 9.17 -2.13
C GLN A 53 11.81 7.67 -1.85
N GLU A 54 10.76 7.28 -1.12
CA GLU A 54 10.50 5.87 -0.80
C GLU A 54 10.30 4.99 -2.03
N THR A 55 9.73 5.53 -3.10
CA THR A 55 9.46 4.78 -4.35
C THR A 55 10.09 5.45 -5.56
N VAL A 56 10.37 4.66 -6.61
CA VAL A 56 10.88 5.15 -7.90
C VAL A 56 9.92 6.19 -8.49
N GLN A 57 8.61 5.96 -8.41
CA GLN A 57 7.61 6.89 -8.95
C GLN A 57 7.61 8.23 -8.23
N HIS A 58 7.62 8.21 -6.89
CA HIS A 58 7.74 9.45 -6.14
C HIS A 58 9.08 10.13 -6.42
N SER A 59 10.17 9.37 -6.53
CA SER A 59 11.48 9.94 -6.84
C SER A 59 11.50 10.62 -8.21
N ALA A 60 10.92 9.99 -9.24
CA ALA A 60 10.83 10.54 -10.58
C ALA A 60 9.96 11.81 -10.63
N MET A 61 8.81 11.82 -9.95
CA MET A 61 7.97 13.00 -9.84
C MET A 61 8.68 14.14 -9.12
N TYR A 62 9.38 13.87 -8.02
CA TYR A 62 10.13 14.89 -7.29
C TYR A 62 11.32 15.43 -8.10
N ALA A 63 12.04 14.56 -8.81
CA ALA A 63 13.08 14.95 -9.76
C ALA A 63 12.53 15.87 -10.86
N PHE A 64 11.35 15.56 -11.41
CA PHE A 64 10.68 16.40 -12.40
C PHE A 64 10.25 17.76 -11.82
N TYR A 65 9.63 17.77 -10.64
CA TYR A 65 9.28 19.00 -9.92
C TYR A 65 10.49 19.87 -9.60
N ARG A 66 11.66 19.27 -9.39
CA ARG A 66 12.91 20.01 -9.22
C ARG A 66 13.33 20.70 -10.49
N ILE A 67 13.36 20.00 -11.62
CA ILE A 67 13.74 20.60 -12.90
C ILE A 67 12.83 21.80 -13.21
N ILE A 68 11.51 21.61 -13.09
CA ILE A 68 10.52 22.67 -13.29
C ILE A 68 10.73 23.84 -12.31
N GLY A 69 10.82 23.53 -11.02
CA GLY A 69 10.99 24.56 -9.98
C GLY A 69 12.30 25.33 -10.12
N THR A 70 13.37 24.67 -10.57
CA THR A 70 14.65 25.31 -10.86
C THR A 70 14.54 26.26 -12.05
N ILE A 71 13.88 25.86 -13.13
CA ILE A 71 13.66 26.73 -14.29
C ILE A 71 12.84 27.96 -13.88
N PHE A 72 11.71 27.77 -13.19
CA PHE A 72 10.89 28.89 -12.71
C PHE A 72 11.65 29.83 -11.78
N GLY A 73 12.38 29.28 -10.80
CA GLY A 73 13.15 30.08 -9.86
C GLY A 73 14.24 30.90 -10.56
N ILE A 74 14.95 30.30 -11.53
CA ILE A 74 15.95 30.99 -12.34
C ILE A 74 15.30 32.10 -13.16
N SER A 75 14.19 31.83 -13.85
CA SER A 75 13.51 32.83 -14.68
C SER A 75 13.12 34.06 -13.87
N VAL A 76 12.57 33.87 -12.67
CA VAL A 76 12.20 34.98 -11.77
C VAL A 76 13.45 35.73 -11.30
N THR A 77 14.47 35.02 -10.85
CA THR A 77 15.69 35.66 -10.32
C THR A 77 16.43 36.44 -11.40
N VAL A 78 16.63 35.88 -12.59
CA VAL A 78 17.35 36.54 -13.68
C VAL A 78 16.62 37.79 -14.19
N PHE A 79 15.29 37.83 -14.11
CA PHE A 79 14.52 39.03 -14.47
C PHE A 79 14.76 40.19 -13.48
N ILE A 80 14.95 39.87 -12.20
CA ILE A 80 14.95 40.87 -11.12
C ILE A 80 16.38 41.24 -10.65
N ILE A 81 17.36 40.36 -10.86
CA ILE A 81 18.74 40.47 -10.37
C ILE A 81 19.40 41.83 -10.65
N ASN A 82 19.22 42.40 -11.85
CA ASN A 82 19.87 43.65 -12.23
C ASN A 82 19.27 44.89 -11.55
N HIS A 83 18.16 44.76 -10.85
CA HIS A 83 17.39 45.87 -10.29
C HIS A 83 17.51 45.99 -8.77
N LEU A 84 18.07 44.99 -8.08
CA LEU A 84 18.00 44.91 -6.62
C LEU A 84 19.30 44.41 -5.99
N GLU A 85 19.70 45.05 -4.90
CA GLU A 85 20.82 44.61 -4.07
C GLU A 85 20.44 43.45 -3.13
N VAL A 86 21.45 42.65 -2.75
CA VAL A 86 21.26 41.50 -1.86
C VAL A 86 21.06 41.95 -0.41
N ASN A 87 19.80 42.05 0.01
CA ASN A 87 19.38 42.28 1.40
C ASN A 87 18.25 41.31 1.79
N GLY A 88 18.07 41.03 3.09
CA GLY A 88 17.02 40.17 3.63
C GLY A 88 15.60 40.60 3.21
N TRP A 89 15.32 41.90 3.15
CA TRP A 89 14.03 42.42 2.66
C TRP A 89 13.80 42.12 1.17
N THR A 90 14.83 42.34 0.35
CA THR A 90 14.81 42.01 -1.07
C THR A 90 14.55 40.52 -1.29
N ILE A 91 15.25 39.65 -0.53
CA ILE A 91 15.07 38.21 -0.59
C ILE A 91 13.63 37.82 -0.19
N GLY A 92 13.10 38.41 0.89
CA GLY A 92 11.73 38.16 1.34
C GLY A 92 10.70 38.50 0.26
N LEU A 93 10.83 39.68 -0.36
CA LEU A 93 9.94 40.13 -1.42
C LEU A 93 10.07 39.28 -2.69
N LEU A 94 11.29 38.87 -3.05
CA LEU A 94 11.56 38.02 -4.20
C LEU A 94 11.00 36.60 -4.00
N LEU A 95 11.15 36.03 -2.80
CA LEU A 95 10.55 34.75 -2.43
C LEU A 95 9.02 34.81 -2.48
N PHE A 96 8.43 35.87 -1.92
CA PHE A 96 6.99 36.07 -1.96
C PHE A 96 6.47 36.16 -3.41
N GLY A 97 7.03 37.07 -4.22
CA GLY A 97 6.64 37.25 -5.61
C GLY A 97 6.89 36.01 -6.48
N GLY A 98 8.05 35.38 -6.33
CA GLY A 98 8.41 34.21 -7.11
C GLY A 98 7.60 32.95 -6.77
N MET A 99 7.17 32.79 -5.52
CA MET A 99 6.29 31.68 -5.12
C MET A 99 4.82 31.88 -5.50
N LEU A 100 4.36 33.14 -5.65
CA LEU A 100 3.00 33.42 -6.09
C LEU A 100 2.71 32.87 -7.48
N LEU A 101 3.68 32.93 -8.39
CA LEU A 101 3.51 32.51 -9.78
C LEU A 101 3.16 31.01 -9.91
N PRO A 102 3.88 30.07 -9.26
CA PRO A 102 3.46 28.69 -9.10
C PRO A 102 2.05 28.49 -8.48
N VAL A 103 1.69 29.29 -7.48
CA VAL A 103 0.38 29.18 -6.81
C VAL A 103 -0.75 29.56 -7.77
N ILE A 104 -0.58 30.64 -8.53
CA ILE A 104 -1.54 31.09 -9.54
C ILE A 104 -1.72 30.02 -10.63
N LEU A 105 -0.63 29.38 -11.05
CA LEU A 105 -0.66 28.28 -12.02
C LEU A 105 -1.19 26.95 -11.44
N ARG A 106 -1.58 26.92 -10.16
CA ARG A 106 -2.09 25.74 -9.44
C ARG A 106 -1.14 24.53 -9.51
N VAL A 107 0.17 24.76 -9.53
CA VAL A 107 1.15 23.66 -9.59
C VAL A 107 1.33 22.98 -8.22
N HIS A 108 1.93 21.79 -8.23
CA HIS A 108 2.14 20.98 -7.03
C HIS A 108 2.98 21.73 -5.97
N LYS A 109 2.62 21.61 -4.68
CA LYS A 109 3.26 22.33 -3.56
C LYS A 109 4.79 22.14 -3.50
N THR A 110 5.28 20.97 -3.89
CA THR A 110 6.73 20.69 -3.96
C THR A 110 7.46 21.66 -4.90
N ILE A 111 6.83 22.08 -6.00
CA ILE A 111 7.42 23.03 -6.95
C ILE A 111 7.60 24.39 -6.30
N ILE A 112 6.64 24.84 -5.47
CA ILE A 112 6.73 26.12 -4.73
C ILE A 112 8.00 26.16 -3.87
N HIS A 113 8.26 25.08 -3.11
CA HIS A 113 9.47 24.98 -2.29
C HIS A 113 10.75 24.95 -3.13
N GLN A 114 10.73 24.32 -4.31
CA GLN A 114 11.89 24.29 -5.22
C GLN A 114 12.16 25.66 -5.86
N VAL A 115 11.11 26.40 -6.21
CA VAL A 115 11.20 27.77 -6.71
C VAL A 115 11.84 28.65 -5.64
N ALA A 116 11.34 28.59 -4.40
CA ALA A 116 11.91 29.35 -3.28
C ALA A 116 13.41 29.05 -3.05
N LEU A 117 13.76 27.75 -2.97
CA LEU A 117 15.15 27.33 -2.79
C LEU A 117 16.05 27.80 -3.93
N THR A 118 15.55 27.74 -5.17
CA THR A 118 16.32 28.16 -6.34
C THR A 118 16.48 29.67 -6.37
N ILE A 119 15.43 30.44 -6.08
CA ILE A 119 15.48 31.89 -6.00
C ILE A 119 16.53 32.34 -4.99
N LEU A 120 16.48 31.79 -3.77
CA LEU A 120 17.42 32.13 -2.72
C LEU A 120 18.87 31.85 -3.15
N LEU A 121 19.13 30.64 -3.62
CA LEU A 121 20.48 30.22 -3.97
C LEU A 121 21.02 30.96 -5.19
N VAL A 122 20.22 31.08 -6.25
CA VAL A 122 20.65 31.79 -7.47
C VAL A 122 20.88 33.24 -7.15
N PHE A 123 19.97 33.93 -6.46
CA PHE A 123 20.10 35.36 -6.16
C PHE A 123 21.34 35.67 -5.32
N VAL A 124 21.70 34.80 -4.37
CA VAL A 124 22.88 35.01 -3.52
C VAL A 124 24.19 34.69 -4.26
N PHE A 125 24.25 33.62 -5.04
CA PHE A 125 25.51 33.13 -5.63
C PHE A 125 25.81 33.66 -7.02
N VAL A 126 24.81 34.14 -7.75
CA VAL A 126 25.00 34.76 -9.08
C VAL A 126 25.88 36.01 -9.01
N HIS A 127 25.78 36.79 -7.93
CA HIS A 127 26.62 37.98 -7.70
C HIS A 127 28.09 37.62 -7.42
N LYS A 128 28.38 36.35 -7.11
CA LYS A 128 29.73 35.86 -6.83
C LYS A 128 30.36 35.13 -8.01
N THR A 129 29.54 34.53 -8.88
CA THR A 129 30.02 33.71 -10.01
C THR A 129 29.07 33.76 -11.20
N ASN A 130 29.59 34.03 -12.40
CA ASN A 130 28.79 34.13 -13.62
C ASN A 130 28.25 32.77 -14.13
N TYR A 131 28.86 31.66 -13.71
CA TYR A 131 28.49 30.31 -14.16
C TYR A 131 27.36 29.66 -13.35
N TYR A 132 26.96 30.27 -12.22
CA TYR A 132 26.06 29.64 -11.27
C TYR A 132 24.72 29.23 -11.87
N VAL A 133 24.13 30.07 -12.72
CA VAL A 133 22.82 29.82 -13.32
C VAL A 133 22.85 28.58 -14.22
N ILE A 134 23.86 28.48 -15.08
CA ILE A 134 24.01 27.35 -16.02
C ILE A 134 24.32 26.06 -15.25
N ASP A 135 25.23 26.13 -14.28
CA ASP A 135 25.57 25.00 -13.42
C ASP A 135 24.34 24.52 -12.64
N ARG A 136 23.50 25.44 -12.15
CA ARG A 136 22.27 25.10 -11.44
C ARG A 136 21.31 24.28 -12.30
N ILE A 137 21.11 24.64 -13.57
CA ILE A 137 20.24 23.89 -14.48
C ILE A 137 20.87 22.52 -14.78
N ARG A 138 22.13 22.51 -15.25
CA ARG A 138 22.82 21.29 -15.69
C ARG A 138 22.89 20.28 -14.55
N ASP A 139 23.35 20.71 -13.38
CA ASP A 139 23.60 19.81 -12.26
C ASP A 139 22.30 19.32 -11.63
N THR A 140 21.22 20.10 -11.70
CA THR A 140 19.88 19.64 -11.31
C THR A 140 19.42 18.52 -12.24
N ILE A 141 19.60 18.65 -13.56
CA ILE A 141 19.24 17.60 -14.52
C ILE A 141 20.08 16.34 -14.29
N ILE A 142 21.41 16.49 -14.12
CA ILE A 142 22.32 15.37 -13.85
C ILE A 142 21.92 14.64 -12.56
N GLY A 143 21.74 15.38 -11.46
CA GLY A 143 21.34 14.80 -10.18
C GLY A 143 19.97 14.12 -10.25
N ALA A 144 19.00 14.70 -10.98
CA ALA A 144 17.68 14.13 -11.18
C ALA A 144 17.75 12.78 -11.93
N LEU A 145 18.51 12.73 -13.03
CA LEU A 145 18.70 11.51 -13.82
C LEU A 145 19.37 10.40 -12.99
N ILE A 146 20.44 10.73 -12.29
CA ILE A 146 21.19 9.76 -11.48
C ILE A 146 20.36 9.27 -10.31
N ALA A 147 19.59 10.15 -9.66
CA ALA A 147 18.66 9.74 -8.61
C ALA A 147 17.68 8.68 -9.11
N ILE A 148 17.08 8.88 -10.28
CA ILE A 148 16.12 7.93 -10.86
C ILE A 148 16.81 6.62 -11.26
N ILE A 149 17.95 6.70 -11.96
CA ILE A 149 18.70 5.52 -12.44
C ILE A 149 19.16 4.66 -11.27
N ILE A 150 19.82 5.26 -10.28
CA ILE A 150 20.33 4.53 -9.11
C ILE A 150 19.18 3.97 -8.29
N HIS A 151 18.12 4.75 -8.07
CA HIS A 151 16.97 4.26 -7.33
C HIS A 151 16.26 3.08 -8.04
N MET A 152 16.30 3.03 -9.37
CA MET A 152 15.76 1.94 -10.18
C MET A 152 16.66 0.69 -10.18
N ILE A 153 17.97 0.85 -10.35
CA ILE A 153 18.95 -0.24 -10.48
C ILE A 153 19.30 -0.84 -9.12
N ILE A 154 19.60 -0.01 -8.14
CA ILE A 154 20.07 -0.48 -6.83
C ILE A 154 18.86 -0.94 -6.02
N PHE A 155 18.64 -2.26 -6.02
CA PHE A 155 17.68 -2.99 -5.20
C PHE A 155 16.31 -2.31 -5.04
N PRO A 156 15.37 -2.46 -5.99
CA PRO A 156 14.02 -1.94 -5.82
C PRO A 156 13.39 -2.55 -4.55
N PRO A 157 12.89 -1.73 -3.61
CA PRO A 157 12.23 -2.24 -2.41
C PRO A 157 11.13 -3.25 -2.79
N ASN A 158 11.18 -4.45 -2.21
CA ASN A 158 10.26 -5.53 -2.57
C ASN A 158 8.95 -5.43 -1.79
N TYR A 159 8.23 -4.32 -1.99
CA TYR A 159 6.93 -4.09 -1.36
C TYR A 159 5.91 -5.19 -1.66
N VAL A 160 6.06 -5.90 -2.80
CA VAL A 160 5.24 -7.07 -3.14
C VAL A 160 5.41 -8.20 -2.13
N LYS A 161 6.64 -8.44 -1.63
CA LYS A 161 6.90 -9.44 -0.60
C LYS A 161 6.27 -9.04 0.73
N GLU A 162 6.35 -7.77 1.09
CA GLU A 162 5.75 -7.25 2.32
C GLU A 162 4.22 -7.34 2.28
N ALA A 163 3.61 -6.90 1.18
CA ALA A 163 2.17 -7.05 0.94
C ALA A 163 1.73 -8.53 1.00
N ARG A 164 2.51 -9.45 0.41
CA ARG A 164 2.23 -10.90 0.50
C ARG A 164 2.33 -11.40 1.94
N GLN A 165 3.32 -10.95 2.72
CA GLN A 165 3.47 -11.34 4.12
C GLN A 165 2.30 -10.84 4.98
N THR A 166 1.86 -9.60 4.81
CA THR A 166 0.71 -9.06 5.55
C THR A 166 -0.60 -9.72 5.12
N LEU A 167 -0.76 -10.06 3.83
CA LEU A 167 -1.86 -10.88 3.34
C LEU A 167 -1.91 -12.27 3.98
N SER A 168 -0.79 -13.00 3.97
CA SER A 168 -0.71 -14.34 4.56
C SER A 168 -0.97 -14.31 6.06
N GLN A 169 -0.47 -13.29 6.77
CA GLN A 169 -0.76 -13.13 8.20
C GLN A 169 -2.26 -12.90 8.45
N PHE A 170 -2.87 -11.98 7.71
CA PHE A 170 -4.31 -11.70 7.80
C PHE A 170 -5.14 -12.95 7.49
N GLY A 171 -4.82 -13.67 6.41
CA GLY A 171 -5.53 -14.90 6.05
C GLY A 171 -5.40 -15.99 7.11
N PHE A 172 -4.20 -16.20 7.67
CA PHE A 172 -4.01 -17.17 8.75
C PHE A 172 -4.85 -16.83 9.98
N HIS A 173 -4.86 -15.58 10.42
CA HIS A 173 -5.70 -15.16 11.55
C HIS A 173 -7.20 -15.25 11.23
N LEU A 174 -7.61 -15.02 9.98
CA LEU A 174 -8.99 -15.21 9.55
C LEU A 174 -9.40 -16.68 9.67
N VAL A 175 -8.59 -17.62 9.21
CA VAL A 175 -8.85 -19.07 9.36
C VAL A 175 -8.98 -19.45 10.84
N GLN A 176 -8.07 -18.98 11.69
CA GLN A 176 -8.15 -19.21 13.13
C GLN A 176 -9.45 -18.65 13.73
N LEU A 177 -9.93 -17.53 13.21
CA LEU A 177 -11.19 -16.94 13.67
C LEU A 177 -12.40 -17.77 13.23
N PHE A 178 -12.39 -18.34 12.02
CA PHE A 178 -13.40 -19.33 11.60
C PHE A 178 -13.44 -20.53 12.56
N GLU A 179 -12.29 -21.10 12.91
CA GLU A 179 -12.20 -22.24 13.84
C GLU A 179 -12.69 -21.87 15.25
N ARG A 180 -12.31 -20.70 15.77
CA ARG A 180 -12.78 -20.22 17.08
C ARG A 180 -14.27 -19.96 17.09
N THR A 181 -14.83 -19.37 16.04
CA THR A 181 -16.27 -19.17 15.91
C THR A 181 -17.00 -20.51 15.84
N ALA A 182 -16.48 -21.49 15.09
CA ALA A 182 -17.06 -22.83 15.05
C ALA A 182 -17.09 -23.48 16.43
N ASN A 183 -15.98 -23.42 17.18
CA ASN A 183 -15.91 -23.94 18.54
C ASN A 183 -16.88 -23.21 19.49
N TRP A 184 -17.00 -21.89 19.35
CA TRP A 184 -17.92 -21.08 20.14
C TRP A 184 -19.38 -21.46 19.90
N VAL A 185 -19.78 -21.64 18.63
CA VAL A 185 -21.11 -22.13 18.24
C VAL A 185 -21.38 -23.52 18.83
N ASN A 186 -20.41 -24.43 18.78
CA ASN A 186 -20.53 -25.76 19.38
C ASN A 186 -20.65 -25.75 20.92
N THR A 187 -20.21 -24.67 21.58
CA THR A 187 -20.31 -24.48 23.04
C THR A 187 -21.49 -23.61 23.46
N ASN A 188 -22.57 -23.60 22.66
CA ASN A 188 -23.79 -22.83 22.93
C ASN A 188 -23.59 -21.31 23.04
N CYS A 189 -22.64 -20.76 22.26
CA CYS A 189 -22.47 -19.32 22.09
C CYS A 189 -22.28 -18.51 23.39
N GLY A 190 -21.49 -19.01 24.34
CA GLY A 190 -21.27 -18.33 25.63
C GLY A 190 -20.82 -16.86 25.51
N SER A 191 -21.42 -15.98 26.32
CA SER A 191 -21.28 -14.51 26.23
C SER A 191 -19.83 -14.00 26.34
N VAL A 192 -19.03 -14.55 27.27
CA VAL A 192 -17.61 -14.16 27.46
C VAL A 192 -16.78 -14.44 26.21
N ASN A 193 -16.95 -15.62 25.60
CA ASN A 193 -16.25 -15.99 24.38
C ASN A 193 -16.73 -15.15 23.19
N GLY A 194 -18.02 -14.79 23.15
CA GLY A 194 -18.59 -13.90 22.13
C GLY A 194 -17.98 -12.50 22.16
N GLN A 195 -17.79 -11.91 23.34
CA GLN A 195 -17.10 -10.61 23.47
C GLN A 195 -15.65 -10.68 23.00
N GLN A 196 -14.94 -11.76 23.32
CA GLN A 196 -13.58 -11.98 22.85
C GLN A 196 -13.52 -12.13 21.31
N LEU A 197 -14.46 -12.86 20.70
CA LEU A 197 -14.56 -12.98 19.24
C LEU A 197 -14.81 -11.63 18.57
N ARG A 198 -15.69 -10.79 19.11
CA ARG A 198 -15.93 -9.42 18.58
C ARG A 198 -14.67 -8.55 18.65
N LYS A 199 -13.88 -8.69 19.73
CA LYS A 199 -12.57 -8.04 19.84
C LYS A 199 -11.58 -8.57 18.80
N ASP A 200 -11.53 -9.88 18.59
CA ASP A 200 -10.69 -10.51 17.58
C ASP A 200 -11.08 -10.06 16.15
N VAL A 201 -12.37 -9.95 15.82
CA VAL A 201 -12.87 -9.35 14.56
C VAL A 201 -12.38 -7.91 14.39
N THR A 202 -12.44 -7.11 15.45
CA THR A 202 -12.00 -5.70 15.40
C THR A 202 -10.49 -5.59 15.18
N ASN A 203 -9.69 -6.46 15.80
CA ASN A 203 -8.25 -6.53 15.55
C ASN A 203 -7.95 -6.96 14.11
N LEU A 204 -8.73 -7.91 13.58
CA LEU A 204 -8.57 -8.43 12.24
C LEU A 204 -8.89 -7.37 11.15
N LEU A 205 -9.80 -6.43 11.45
CA LEU A 205 -10.06 -5.26 10.59
C LEU A 205 -8.82 -4.36 10.44
N GLN A 206 -8.06 -4.16 11.52
CA GLN A 206 -6.83 -3.37 11.46
C GLN A 206 -5.78 -4.07 10.59
N GLU A 207 -5.67 -5.39 10.67
CA GLU A 207 -4.78 -6.18 9.81
C GLU A 207 -5.19 -6.10 8.34
N LEU A 208 -6.50 -6.16 8.03
CA LEU A 208 -7.03 -5.96 6.68
C LEU A 208 -6.66 -4.59 6.12
N HIS A 209 -6.84 -3.51 6.89
CA HIS A 209 -6.46 -2.16 6.46
C HIS A 209 -4.96 -2.03 6.21
N GLN A 210 -4.14 -2.65 7.07
CA GLN A 210 -2.70 -2.67 6.88
C GLN A 210 -2.31 -3.42 5.60
N ALA A 211 -2.90 -4.59 5.34
CA ALA A 211 -2.69 -5.32 4.09
C ALA A 211 -3.07 -4.44 2.88
N GLN A 212 -4.27 -3.85 2.84
CA GLN A 212 -4.69 -2.95 1.76
C GLN A 212 -3.71 -1.79 1.52
N LYS A 213 -3.20 -1.18 2.59
CA LYS A 213 -2.19 -0.11 2.50
C LYS A 213 -0.90 -0.60 1.85
N ASP A 214 -0.42 -1.78 2.24
CA ASP A 214 0.81 -2.37 1.71
C ASP A 214 0.65 -2.78 0.23
N PHE A 215 -0.53 -3.28 -0.18
CA PHE A 215 -0.85 -3.55 -1.58
C PHE A 215 -0.83 -2.27 -2.43
N LYS A 216 -1.46 -1.19 -1.95
CA LYS A 216 -1.44 0.10 -2.63
C LYS A 216 -0.02 0.67 -2.78
N LEU A 217 0.83 0.46 -1.77
CA LEU A 217 2.24 0.83 -1.83
C LEU A 217 3.01 -0.03 -2.85
N ALA A 218 2.75 -1.34 -2.85
CA ALA A 218 3.33 -2.27 -3.80
C ALA A 218 2.94 -1.92 -5.25
N GLU A 219 1.66 -1.64 -5.52
CA GLU A 219 1.16 -1.26 -6.86
C GLU A 219 1.88 0.00 -7.37
N LYS A 220 1.96 1.05 -6.56
CA LYS A 220 2.68 2.29 -6.89
C LYS A 220 4.15 2.02 -7.21
N SER A 221 4.80 1.13 -6.47
CA SER A 221 6.21 0.81 -6.68
C SER A 221 6.50 0.13 -8.03
N LEU A 222 5.52 -0.57 -8.61
CA LEU A 222 5.69 -1.31 -9.86
C LEU A 222 5.29 -0.50 -11.10
N LYS A 223 4.55 0.61 -10.99
CA LYS A 223 4.02 1.36 -12.15
C LYS A 223 5.13 1.78 -13.14
N LEU A 224 6.25 2.29 -12.63
CA LEU A 224 7.38 2.79 -13.43
C LEU A 224 8.59 1.85 -13.49
N ASN A 225 8.48 0.61 -13.00
CA ASN A 225 9.58 -0.34 -13.08
C ASN A 225 9.44 -1.21 -14.35
N PRO A 226 10.29 -1.01 -15.38
CA PRO A 226 10.19 -1.80 -16.62
C PRO A 226 10.49 -3.29 -16.40
N PHE A 227 11.24 -3.64 -15.35
CA PHE A 227 11.60 -5.03 -15.01
C PHE A 227 10.61 -5.71 -14.07
N ALA A 228 9.43 -5.12 -13.84
CA ALA A 228 8.44 -5.60 -12.86
C ALA A 228 7.31 -6.46 -13.43
N LYS A 229 7.35 -6.91 -14.69
CA LYS A 229 6.23 -7.64 -15.34
C LYS A 229 5.75 -8.85 -14.51
N ASN A 230 6.67 -9.70 -14.07
CA ASN A 230 6.33 -10.87 -13.23
C ASN A 230 5.78 -10.46 -11.86
N LYS A 231 6.34 -9.39 -11.25
CA LYS A 231 5.88 -8.86 -9.97
C LYS A 231 4.49 -8.24 -10.04
N LYS A 232 4.12 -7.62 -11.17
CA LYS A 232 2.76 -7.09 -11.41
C LYS A 232 1.72 -8.21 -11.47
N GLN A 233 2.05 -9.32 -12.14
CA GLN A 233 1.15 -10.47 -12.20
C GLN A 233 0.94 -11.10 -10.82
N ILE A 234 2.01 -11.31 -10.05
CA ILE A 234 1.93 -11.81 -8.67
C ILE A 234 1.11 -10.87 -7.79
N LEU A 235 1.30 -9.54 -7.93
CA LEU A 235 0.55 -8.57 -7.16
C LEU A 235 -0.95 -8.60 -7.48
N LYS A 236 -1.32 -8.68 -8.77
CA LYS A 236 -2.73 -8.77 -9.21
C LYS A 236 -3.42 -10.01 -8.64
N GLN A 237 -2.75 -11.16 -8.67
CA GLN A 237 -3.28 -12.40 -8.09
C GLN A 237 -3.48 -12.27 -6.58
N ASN A 238 -2.51 -11.72 -5.87
CA ASN A 238 -2.61 -11.51 -4.43
C ASN A 238 -3.67 -10.45 -4.06
N GLU A 239 -3.92 -9.46 -4.91
CA GLU A 239 -4.97 -8.46 -4.73
C GLU A 239 -6.37 -9.09 -4.88
N GLN A 240 -6.57 -9.95 -5.89
CA GLN A 240 -7.78 -10.77 -5.99
C GLN A 240 -7.98 -11.61 -4.72
N PHE A 241 -6.91 -12.22 -4.21
CA PHE A 241 -7.02 -13.01 -2.99
C PHE A 241 -7.33 -12.16 -1.74
N LEU A 242 -6.80 -10.93 -1.64
CA LEU A 242 -7.17 -9.98 -0.59
C LEU A 242 -8.67 -9.65 -0.62
N VAL A 243 -9.27 -9.51 -1.81
CA VAL A 243 -10.72 -9.31 -1.97
C VAL A 243 -11.49 -10.51 -1.43
N GLN A 244 -11.09 -11.73 -1.76
CA GLN A 244 -11.72 -12.95 -1.24
C GLN A 244 -11.65 -13.05 0.29
N LEU A 245 -10.49 -12.74 0.88
CA LEU A 245 -10.34 -12.74 2.34
C LEU A 245 -11.15 -11.62 3.01
N LYS A 246 -11.29 -10.45 2.38
CA LYS A 246 -12.18 -9.38 2.86
C LYS A 246 -13.63 -9.84 2.91
N VAL A 247 -14.07 -10.57 1.90
CA VAL A 247 -15.41 -11.15 1.83
C VAL A 247 -15.61 -12.17 2.97
N GLY A 248 -14.60 -13.00 3.27
CA GLY A 248 -14.62 -13.90 4.43
C GLY A 248 -14.67 -13.20 5.78
N TYR A 249 -13.94 -12.09 5.92
CA TYR A 249 -14.00 -11.23 7.10
C TYR A 249 -15.40 -10.64 7.32
N ILE A 250 -16.03 -10.09 6.27
CA ILE A 250 -17.38 -9.49 6.35
C ILE A 250 -18.39 -10.55 6.77
N TYR A 251 -18.35 -11.72 6.14
CA TYR A 251 -19.21 -12.85 6.50
C TYR A 251 -19.06 -13.19 7.98
N LEU A 252 -17.83 -13.38 8.46
CA LEU A 252 -17.59 -13.76 9.84
C LEU A 252 -18.06 -12.69 10.85
N SER A 253 -17.85 -11.41 10.52
CA SER A 253 -18.32 -10.28 11.34
C SER A 253 -19.84 -10.25 11.45
N ASN A 254 -20.56 -10.60 10.39
CA ASN A 254 -22.02 -10.62 10.39
C ASN A 254 -22.55 -11.79 11.22
N ILE A 255 -22.08 -13.01 10.96
CA ILE A 255 -22.58 -14.21 11.65
C ILE A 255 -22.30 -14.20 13.15
N ILE A 256 -21.17 -13.62 13.61
CA ILE A 256 -20.85 -13.54 15.04
C ILE A 256 -21.92 -12.70 15.77
N ASN A 257 -22.38 -11.61 15.15
CA ASN A 257 -23.47 -10.81 15.69
C ASN A 257 -24.78 -11.61 15.68
N THR A 258 -25.11 -12.26 14.55
CA THR A 258 -26.35 -13.06 14.43
C THR A 258 -26.41 -14.22 15.44
N PHE A 259 -25.33 -14.97 15.64
CA PHE A 259 -25.26 -16.04 16.64
C PHE A 259 -25.36 -15.50 18.06
N SER A 260 -24.77 -14.33 18.32
CA SER A 260 -24.84 -13.68 19.63
C SER A 260 -26.25 -13.20 19.95
N ASP A 261 -26.98 -12.70 18.95
CA ASP A 261 -28.38 -12.27 19.12
C ASP A 261 -29.29 -13.49 19.28
N TRP A 262 -29.06 -14.56 18.51
CA TRP A 262 -29.77 -15.82 18.62
C TRP A 262 -29.61 -16.41 20.02
N SER A 263 -28.39 -16.52 20.55
CA SER A 263 -28.15 -17.08 21.89
C SER A 263 -28.76 -16.27 23.04
N ASN A 264 -28.98 -14.97 22.83
CA ASN A 264 -29.60 -14.09 23.82
C ASN A 264 -31.14 -14.16 23.80
N THR A 265 -31.72 -14.59 22.67
CA THR A 265 -33.17 -14.66 22.48
C THR A 265 -33.72 -16.06 22.69
N ASP A 266 -33.05 -17.08 22.16
CA ASP A 266 -33.46 -18.48 22.23
C ASP A 266 -32.28 -19.44 22.41
N CYS A 267 -32.54 -20.63 22.93
CA CYS A 267 -31.54 -21.69 23.00
C CYS A 267 -31.33 -22.29 21.59
N ILE A 268 -30.10 -22.20 21.07
CA ILE A 268 -29.73 -22.83 19.78
C ILE A 268 -29.78 -24.35 19.96
N SER A 269 -30.51 -25.07 19.09
CA SER A 269 -30.61 -26.52 19.18
C SER A 269 -29.25 -27.20 19.00
N LYS A 270 -29.01 -28.35 19.65
CA LYS A 270 -27.74 -29.11 19.50
C LYS A 270 -27.48 -29.52 18.05
N THR A 271 -28.53 -29.82 17.29
CA THR A 271 -28.46 -30.13 15.86
C THR A 271 -27.98 -28.93 15.04
N ASP A 272 -28.50 -27.73 15.30
CA ASP A 272 -28.09 -26.52 14.59
C ASP A 272 -26.66 -26.12 14.94
N GLN A 273 -26.27 -26.25 16.21
CA GLN A 273 -24.89 -26.01 16.65
C GLN A 273 -23.90 -26.88 15.86
N GLN A 274 -24.19 -28.17 15.71
CA GLN A 274 -23.33 -29.11 14.98
C GLN A 274 -23.27 -28.77 13.48
N GLN A 275 -24.40 -28.48 12.84
CA GLN A 275 -24.45 -28.12 11.43
C GLN A 275 -23.63 -26.86 11.13
N TRP A 276 -23.84 -25.79 11.89
CA TRP A 276 -23.11 -24.53 11.71
C TRP A 276 -21.63 -24.65 12.05
N THR A 277 -21.27 -25.46 13.05
CA THR A 277 -19.87 -25.76 13.37
C THR A 277 -19.16 -26.41 12.18
N ILE A 278 -19.76 -27.45 11.58
CA ILE A 278 -19.20 -28.14 10.41
C ILE A 278 -19.08 -27.18 9.22
N GLN A 279 -20.10 -26.36 8.97
CA GLN A 279 -20.06 -25.37 7.88
C GLN A 279 -18.92 -24.37 8.07
N LEU A 280 -18.76 -23.80 9.26
CA LEU A 280 -17.69 -22.84 9.56
C LEU A 280 -16.30 -23.46 9.42
N GLN A 281 -16.12 -24.71 9.87
CA GLN A 281 -14.87 -25.44 9.68
C GLN A 281 -14.57 -25.69 8.19
N MET A 282 -15.57 -26.05 7.39
CA MET A 282 -15.38 -26.23 5.94
C MET A 282 -14.99 -24.93 5.24
N LEU A 283 -15.63 -23.81 5.58
CA LEU A 283 -15.30 -22.49 5.03
C LEU A 283 -13.89 -22.04 5.46
N GLY A 284 -13.52 -22.25 6.72
CA GLY A 284 -12.16 -22.00 7.21
C GLY A 284 -11.11 -22.81 6.44
N ARG A 285 -11.32 -24.12 6.27
CA ARG A 285 -10.45 -25.00 5.48
C ARG A 285 -10.36 -24.61 4.00
N TYR A 286 -11.47 -24.13 3.40
CA TYR A 286 -11.44 -23.62 2.04
C TYR A 286 -10.47 -22.43 1.92
N ILE A 287 -10.55 -21.47 2.84
CA ILE A 287 -9.64 -20.32 2.88
C ILE A 287 -8.20 -20.77 3.13
N GLU A 288 -7.97 -21.69 4.06
CA GLU A 288 -6.65 -22.27 4.36
C GLU A 288 -6.00 -22.93 3.13
N ASN A 289 -6.77 -23.72 2.37
CA ASN A 289 -6.30 -24.34 1.15
C ASN A 289 -5.92 -23.31 0.08
N GLN A 290 -6.68 -22.21 -0.03
CA GLN A 290 -6.34 -21.11 -0.93
C GLN A 290 -5.07 -20.36 -0.45
N LEU A 291 -4.92 -20.16 0.86
CA LEU A 291 -3.70 -19.58 1.45
C LEU A 291 -2.47 -20.41 1.10
N ASN A 292 -2.54 -21.74 1.24
CA ASN A 292 -1.42 -22.64 0.95
C ASN A 292 -1.08 -22.71 -0.54
N LYS A 293 -2.10 -22.74 -1.42
CA LYS A 293 -1.88 -22.64 -2.88
C LYS A 293 -1.24 -21.31 -3.31
N SER A 294 -1.45 -20.24 -2.54
CA SER A 294 -0.85 -18.93 -2.78
C SER A 294 0.56 -18.79 -2.20
N SER A 295 0.98 -19.65 -1.27
CA SER A 295 2.26 -19.53 -0.53
C SER A 295 3.39 -20.38 -1.12
N GLU A 296 3.11 -21.55 -1.69
CA GLU A 296 4.12 -22.35 -2.40
C GLU A 296 4.54 -21.69 -3.72
N ASP A 297 5.85 -21.49 -3.89
CA ASP A 297 6.43 -21.19 -5.19
C ASP A 297 5.98 -22.29 -6.17
N ARG A 298 5.21 -21.93 -7.21
CA ARG A 298 4.83 -22.83 -8.31
C ARG A 298 6.06 -23.17 -9.16
N GLN A 299 7.03 -23.88 -8.58
CA GLN A 299 8.16 -24.46 -9.31
C GLN A 299 8.03 -25.97 -9.46
N ASN A 300 7.05 -26.62 -8.82
CA ASN A 300 6.75 -28.04 -9.04
C ASN A 300 5.23 -28.30 -9.03
N SER A 301 4.56 -27.96 -10.13
CA SER A 301 3.17 -28.35 -10.36
C SER A 301 3.07 -29.72 -11.01
N ARG A 302 2.93 -30.79 -10.22
CA ARG A 302 2.16 -31.99 -10.58
C ARG A 302 1.61 -32.60 -9.28
N VAL A 303 0.38 -33.10 -9.35
CA VAL A 303 -0.40 -33.75 -8.27
C VAL A 303 -1.10 -32.69 -7.38
N SER A 304 -2.43 -32.60 -7.22
CA SER A 304 -3.56 -33.45 -7.59
C SER A 304 -4.76 -32.54 -7.90
N LYS A 305 -5.41 -32.76 -9.03
CA LYS A 305 -6.64 -32.08 -9.43
C LYS A 305 -7.79 -32.89 -8.81
N PHE A 306 -8.09 -32.68 -7.53
CA PHE A 306 -9.31 -33.24 -6.95
C PHE A 306 -10.50 -32.41 -7.43
N HIS A 307 -11.22 -32.96 -8.41
CA HIS A 307 -12.61 -32.60 -8.68
C HIS A 307 -13.41 -33.02 -7.45
N LEU A 308 -13.86 -32.05 -6.65
CA LEU A 308 -14.97 -32.29 -5.74
C LEU A 308 -16.22 -31.95 -6.55
N ASP A 309 -16.95 -32.97 -7.00
CA ASP A 309 -18.28 -32.81 -7.57
C ASP A 309 -19.16 -32.16 -6.51
N LEU A 310 -19.30 -30.85 -6.66
CA LEU A 310 -20.09 -29.99 -5.79
C LEU A 310 -21.54 -30.21 -6.23
N LEU A 311 -22.35 -30.80 -5.34
CA LEU A 311 -23.79 -30.92 -5.51
C LEU A 311 -24.38 -29.64 -6.09
N ASP A 312 -25.17 -29.83 -7.14
CA ASP A 312 -25.83 -28.84 -7.97
C ASP A 312 -26.74 -27.91 -7.13
N LEU A 313 -26.19 -26.77 -6.70
CA LEU A 313 -26.87 -25.73 -5.91
C LEU A 313 -27.49 -24.64 -6.81
N SER A 314 -27.79 -24.97 -8.08
CA SER A 314 -28.25 -24.00 -9.08
C SER A 314 -29.71 -23.56 -8.96
N SER A 315 -30.50 -24.08 -8.00
CA SER A 315 -31.96 -23.99 -8.04
C SER A 315 -32.66 -23.06 -7.03
N ILE A 316 -31.97 -22.25 -6.23
CA ILE A 316 -32.65 -21.47 -5.17
C ILE A 316 -32.40 -19.96 -5.35
N SER A 317 -33.29 -19.30 -6.09
CA SER A 317 -33.49 -17.86 -6.03
C SER A 317 -34.62 -17.55 -5.05
N VAL A 318 -34.35 -16.82 -3.97
CA VAL A 318 -35.42 -16.35 -3.07
C VAL A 318 -35.15 -14.89 -2.70
N GLN A 319 -35.87 -13.98 -3.35
CA GLN A 319 -36.19 -12.65 -2.81
C GLN A 319 -37.42 -12.83 -1.93
N ILE A 320 -37.36 -12.64 -0.61
CA ILE A 320 -38.59 -12.60 0.20
C ILE A 320 -38.53 -11.55 1.33
N ASN A 321 -39.58 -10.74 1.34
CA ASN A 321 -40.08 -9.90 2.42
C ASN A 321 -40.69 -10.82 3.51
N ILE A 322 -40.20 -10.79 4.75
CA ILE A 322 -40.50 -11.82 5.76
C ILE A 322 -41.92 -11.66 6.29
N SER A 323 -42.76 -12.69 6.09
CA SER A 323 -44.12 -12.83 6.63
C SER A 323 -44.08 -13.24 8.12
N PRO A 324 -45.03 -12.84 8.98
CA PRO A 324 -45.01 -13.10 10.44
C PRO A 324 -44.95 -14.58 10.85
N GLU A 325 -45.32 -15.52 9.97
CA GLU A 325 -45.25 -16.98 10.23
C GLU A 325 -43.83 -17.55 10.19
N LEU A 326 -42.85 -16.81 9.64
CA LEU A 326 -41.44 -17.23 9.51
C LEU A 326 -40.51 -16.60 10.57
N GLU A 327 -41.05 -15.83 11.53
CA GLU A 327 -40.24 -15.24 12.61
C GLU A 327 -39.43 -16.30 13.39
N HIS A 328 -39.99 -17.49 13.57
CA HIS A 328 -39.35 -18.59 14.30
C HIS A 328 -38.04 -19.07 13.62
N TYR A 329 -37.88 -18.84 12.31
CA TYR A 329 -36.71 -19.21 11.52
C TYR A 329 -35.81 -18.02 11.15
N ARG A 330 -36.08 -16.83 11.70
CA ARG A 330 -35.41 -15.57 11.34
C ARG A 330 -33.88 -15.68 11.33
N TYR A 331 -33.30 -16.29 12.37
CA TYR A 331 -31.84 -16.42 12.49
C TYR A 331 -31.26 -17.46 11.53
N GLN A 332 -31.92 -18.60 11.35
CA GLN A 332 -31.48 -19.63 10.41
C GLN A 332 -31.51 -19.13 8.96
N LEU A 333 -32.59 -18.45 8.57
CA LEU A 333 -32.71 -17.83 7.24
C LEU A 333 -31.69 -16.71 7.03
N GLY A 334 -31.43 -15.90 8.06
CA GLY A 334 -30.40 -14.86 8.01
C GLY A 334 -29.00 -15.44 7.79
N LEU A 335 -28.60 -16.44 8.58
CA LEU A 335 -27.30 -17.10 8.45
C LEU A 335 -27.16 -17.83 7.10
N TYR A 336 -28.22 -18.49 6.63
CA TYR A 336 -28.24 -19.16 5.33
C TYR A 336 -28.03 -18.17 4.18
N ASN A 337 -28.74 -17.04 4.20
CA ASN A 337 -28.60 -15.98 3.18
C ASN A 337 -27.21 -15.34 3.19
N GLU A 338 -26.65 -15.04 4.36
CA GLU A 338 -25.28 -14.54 4.49
C GLU A 338 -24.26 -15.55 3.94
N THR A 339 -24.48 -16.85 4.18
CA THR A 339 -23.60 -17.92 3.70
C THR A 339 -23.70 -18.10 2.19
N LEU A 340 -24.90 -18.06 1.62
CA LEU A 340 -25.09 -18.07 0.17
C LEU A 340 -24.40 -16.88 -0.51
N LYS A 341 -24.59 -15.67 0.04
CA LYS A 341 -23.96 -14.45 -0.47
C LYS A 341 -22.43 -14.56 -0.41
N PHE A 342 -21.89 -15.09 0.69
CA PHE A 342 -20.46 -15.36 0.84
C PHE A 342 -19.94 -16.31 -0.24
N ILE A 343 -20.60 -17.45 -0.45
CA ILE A 343 -20.22 -18.44 -1.47
C ILE A 343 -20.31 -17.87 -2.89
N GLN A 344 -21.33 -17.07 -3.20
CA GLN A 344 -21.49 -16.42 -4.50
C GLN A 344 -20.37 -15.42 -4.77
N GLU A 345 -20.01 -14.59 -3.80
CA GLU A 345 -18.91 -13.62 -3.94
C GLU A 345 -17.56 -14.32 -4.07
N LEU A 346 -17.31 -15.42 -3.34
CA LEU A 346 -16.11 -16.25 -3.54
C LEU A 346 -16.03 -16.86 -4.95
N ARG A 347 -17.16 -17.09 -5.63
CA ARG A 347 -17.21 -17.70 -6.96
C ARG A 347 -16.98 -16.68 -8.08
N LYS A 348 -17.48 -15.45 -7.95
CA LYS A 348 -17.34 -14.40 -8.98
C LYS A 348 -15.88 -14.08 -9.31
N ASP A 349 -15.00 -14.16 -8.31
CA ASP A 349 -13.58 -13.80 -8.47
C ASP A 349 -12.69 -14.91 -9.06
N ASN A 350 -13.23 -16.10 -9.34
CA ASN A 350 -12.47 -17.22 -9.91
C ASN A 350 -12.50 -17.27 -11.46
N TYR A 351 -13.16 -16.33 -12.14
CA TYR A 351 -13.42 -16.38 -13.59
C TYR A 351 -12.64 -15.37 -14.47
N TYR A 352 -11.57 -14.74 -13.97
CA TYR A 352 -10.76 -13.78 -14.76
C TYR A 352 -9.25 -13.95 -14.65
#